data_AF-A0A2J8W1V3-F1
#
_entry.id   AF-A0A2J8W1V3-F1
#
_cell.length_a   1.000
_cell.length_b   1.000
_cell.length_c   1.000
_cell.angle_alpha   90.00
_cell.angle_beta   90.00
_cell.angle_gamma   90.00
#
_symmetry.space_group_name_H-M   'P 1'
#
loop_
_entity.id
_entity.type
_entity.pdbx_description
1 polymer ?
#
loop_
_entity_poly.entity_id
_entity_poly.type
_entity_poly.pdbx_seq_one_letter_code
_entity_poly.pdbx_strand_id
1 'polypeptide(L)'
;MARAGPAWLLLAIWVVLPSWLSSAKVSSLIERISDPKDLKKLLRTRNNVLVLYSKSEAAAENHLRLLSTVAQVVKGQGTICWVDCGDAESRKLCKKMKVDLSPKDKKVELFHYQDGAFHTEYNRAVTFKSIVAFLKDPKGPPLWEEDPGAKDVVHLDSEKDFRRLLKKEEKPLLIMFYAPWCSMCKRMMPHFQKAATQLRGHAVLAGMNVYSSEFENIKEEYSVRGFPTICYFEKGRFLFQYDNYGSTAEDIVEWLKKVWPL
;
A
#
# COMPACT_ATOMS: atom_id res chain seq x y z
N MET A 1 80.98 -23.74 -3.50
CA MET A 1 80.42 -22.52 -2.87
C MET A 1 78.92 -22.47 -3.18
N ALA A 2 78.14 -22.11 -2.18
CA ALA A 2 76.68 -22.18 -2.07
C ALA A 2 75.88 -21.48 -3.17
N ARG A 3 74.65 -21.96 -3.42
CA ARG A 3 73.40 -21.27 -3.01
C ARG A 3 72.17 -22.13 -3.30
N ALA A 4 71.54 -22.62 -2.24
CA ALA A 4 70.17 -23.13 -2.26
C ALA A 4 69.19 -21.95 -2.39
N GLY A 5 68.26 -22.02 -3.35
CA GLY A 5 67.16 -21.06 -3.49
C GLY A 5 66.01 -21.40 -2.53
N PRO A 6 65.23 -20.41 -2.05
CA PRO A 6 64.21 -20.65 -1.04
C PRO A 6 62.96 -21.28 -1.66
N ALA A 7 62.48 -22.35 -1.02
CA ALA A 7 61.18 -22.95 -1.29
C ALA A 7 60.07 -22.02 -0.79
N TRP A 8 59.25 -21.51 -1.70
CA TRP A 8 58.04 -20.76 -1.37
C TRP A 8 56.92 -21.74 -0.97
N LEU A 9 56.69 -21.87 0.33
CA LEU A 9 55.49 -22.48 0.89
C LEU A 9 54.28 -21.59 0.60
N LEU A 10 53.44 -22.01 -0.35
CA LEU A 10 52.11 -21.42 -0.57
C LEU A 10 51.19 -21.83 0.60
N LEU A 11 51.12 -21.00 1.63
CA LEU A 11 50.07 -21.06 2.64
C LEU A 11 48.75 -20.62 1.98
N ALA A 12 47.88 -21.58 1.68
CA ALA A 12 46.50 -21.33 1.33
C ALA A 12 45.77 -20.80 2.59
N ILE A 13 45.73 -19.47 2.73
CA ILE A 13 44.90 -18.80 3.72
C ILE A 13 43.44 -19.01 3.30
N TRP A 14 42.77 -19.97 3.94
CA TRP A 14 41.32 -20.03 3.96
C TRP A 14 40.82 -18.81 4.70
N VAL A 15 40.59 -17.72 3.98
CA VAL A 15 39.79 -16.60 4.46
C VAL A 15 38.37 -17.14 4.58
N VAL A 16 38.01 -17.60 5.78
CA VAL A 16 36.60 -17.74 6.17
C VAL A 16 36.06 -16.33 6.15
N LEU A 17 35.49 -15.93 5.01
CA LEU A 17 34.69 -14.73 4.91
C LEU A 17 33.59 -14.88 5.97
N PRO A 18 33.53 -14.02 6.99
CA PRO A 18 32.39 -14.02 7.90
C PRO A 18 31.18 -13.77 7.02
N SER A 19 30.26 -14.73 6.95
CA SER A 19 28.95 -14.57 6.32
C SER A 19 28.10 -13.63 7.18
N TRP A 20 28.56 -12.39 7.33
CA TRP A 20 27.77 -11.28 7.82
C TRP A 20 27.02 -10.70 6.62
N LEU A 21 26.10 -11.50 6.09
CA LEU A 21 24.96 -10.95 5.39
C LEU A 21 24.20 -10.15 6.44
N SER A 22 24.32 -8.83 6.36
CA SER A 22 23.58 -7.90 7.22
C SER A 22 22.09 -8.17 7.02
N SER A 23 21.49 -8.93 7.94
CA SER A 23 20.03 -9.00 8.08
C SER A 23 19.58 -7.56 8.30
N ALA A 24 18.81 -7.01 7.36
CA ALA A 24 18.24 -5.69 7.54
C ALA A 24 17.49 -5.69 8.86
N LYS A 25 17.95 -4.86 9.82
CA LYS A 25 17.38 -4.81 11.16
C LYS A 25 15.88 -4.59 11.06
N VAL A 26 15.11 -5.63 11.38
CA VAL A 26 13.67 -5.54 11.58
C VAL A 26 13.41 -4.49 12.65
N SER A 27 12.44 -3.60 12.42
CA SER A 27 12.12 -2.52 13.35
C SER A 27 11.82 -3.06 14.74
N SER A 28 12.31 -2.38 15.78
CA SER A 28 11.96 -2.69 17.18
C SER A 28 10.48 -2.53 17.51
N LEU A 29 9.69 -1.95 16.58
CA LEU A 29 8.24 -1.86 16.69
C LEU A 29 7.52 -3.16 16.34
N ILE A 30 8.20 -4.14 15.72
CA ILE A 30 7.61 -5.45 15.41
C ILE A 30 8.11 -6.45 16.45
N GLU A 31 7.19 -6.86 17.33
CA GLU A 31 7.47 -7.88 18.33
C GLU A 31 7.35 -9.28 17.70
N ARG A 32 8.36 -10.14 17.94
CA ARG A 32 8.27 -11.57 17.65
C ARG A 32 7.55 -12.27 18.81
N ILE A 33 6.49 -13.01 18.52
CA ILE A 33 5.69 -13.73 19.52
C ILE A 33 5.75 -15.23 19.25
N SER A 34 6.09 -16.01 20.27
CA SER A 34 6.07 -17.48 20.24
C SER A 34 4.97 -18.08 21.13
N ASP A 35 4.59 -17.43 22.24
CA ASP A 35 3.61 -17.98 23.19
C ASP A 35 2.15 -17.52 22.93
N PRO A 36 1.16 -18.43 23.00
CA PRO A 36 -0.26 -18.08 22.85
C PRO A 36 -0.84 -17.10 23.87
N LYS A 37 -0.28 -17.06 25.09
CA LYS A 37 -0.70 -16.11 26.15
C LYS A 37 -0.24 -14.71 25.79
N ASP A 38 0.95 -14.55 25.23
CA ASP A 38 1.50 -13.26 24.83
C ASP A 38 0.72 -12.67 23.66
N LEU A 39 0.41 -13.47 22.63
CA LEU A 39 -0.48 -13.03 21.56
C LEU A 39 -1.86 -12.64 22.12
N LYS A 40 -2.45 -13.45 23.00
CA LYS A 40 -3.74 -13.14 23.61
C LYS A 40 -3.69 -11.85 24.45
N LYS A 41 -2.58 -11.58 25.14
CA LYS A 41 -2.36 -10.35 25.90
C LYS A 41 -2.25 -9.15 24.95
N LEU A 42 -1.51 -9.28 23.86
CA LEU A 42 -1.41 -8.24 22.84
C LEU A 42 -2.79 -7.90 22.26
N LEU A 43 -3.54 -8.92 21.82
CA LEU A 43 -4.89 -8.75 21.25
C LEU A 43 -5.89 -8.12 22.24
N ARG A 44 -5.72 -8.32 23.55
CA ARG A 44 -6.56 -7.68 24.59
C ARG A 44 -6.20 -6.23 24.88
N THR A 45 -4.96 -5.84 24.60
CA THR A 45 -4.43 -4.50 24.92
C THR A 45 -4.37 -3.57 23.71
N ARG A 46 -4.47 -4.13 22.50
CA ARG A 46 -4.41 -3.41 21.24
C ARG A 46 -5.63 -3.76 20.39
N ASN A 47 -6.36 -2.72 19.98
CA ASN A 47 -7.61 -2.87 19.24
C ASN A 47 -7.43 -3.11 17.74
N ASN A 48 -6.22 -2.93 17.22
CA ASN A 48 -5.93 -2.99 15.78
C ASN A 48 -4.55 -3.64 15.59
N VAL A 49 -4.53 -4.94 15.29
CA VAL A 49 -3.30 -5.75 15.26
C VAL A 49 -3.21 -6.50 13.94
N LEU A 50 -2.10 -6.33 13.23
CA LEU A 50 -1.72 -7.15 12.08
C LEU A 50 -0.65 -8.15 12.51
N VAL A 51 -0.90 -9.42 12.27
CA VAL A 51 0.01 -10.51 12.61
C VAL A 51 0.53 -11.14 11.32
N LEU A 52 1.84 -11.07 11.11
CA LEU A 52 2.53 -11.86 10.10
C LEU A 52 2.80 -13.25 10.66
N TYR A 53 2.31 -14.28 10.00
CA TYR A 53 2.71 -15.67 10.23
C TYR A 53 3.61 -16.13 9.08
N SER A 54 4.73 -16.78 9.38
CA SER A 54 5.66 -17.25 8.34
C SER A 54 6.08 -18.70 8.55
N LYS A 55 6.58 -19.35 7.49
CA LYS A 55 7.19 -20.69 7.60
C LYS A 55 8.56 -20.70 8.28
N SER A 56 9.25 -19.56 8.22
CA SER A 56 10.58 -19.34 8.78
C SER A 56 10.88 -17.84 8.82
N GLU A 57 11.93 -17.45 9.52
CA GLU A 57 12.51 -16.12 9.47
C GLU A 57 12.88 -15.69 8.04
N ALA A 58 13.54 -16.57 7.28
CA ALA A 58 13.91 -16.29 5.89
C ALA A 58 12.69 -16.06 4.98
N ALA A 59 11.57 -16.76 5.22
CA ALA A 59 10.32 -16.52 4.50
C ALA A 59 9.67 -15.16 4.84
N ALA A 60 9.90 -14.65 6.05
CA ALA A 60 9.33 -13.41 6.55
C ALA A 60 10.12 -12.16 6.12
N GLU A 61 11.41 -12.29 5.79
CA GLU A 61 12.34 -11.17 5.67
C GLU A 61 11.81 -9.98 4.84
N ASN A 62 11.36 -10.23 3.60
CA ASN A 62 10.86 -9.17 2.74
C ASN A 62 9.59 -8.49 3.30
N HIS A 63 8.70 -9.26 3.92
CA HIS A 63 7.52 -8.73 4.58
C HIS A 63 7.90 -7.93 5.81
N LEU A 64 8.84 -8.39 6.62
CA LEU A 64 9.31 -7.69 7.81
C LEU A 64 9.98 -6.35 7.47
N ARG A 65 10.74 -6.27 6.36
CA ARG A 65 11.30 -5.01 5.86
C ARG A 65 10.19 -4.00 5.50
N LEU A 66 9.19 -4.44 4.72
CA LEU A 66 8.03 -3.61 4.38
C LEU A 66 7.24 -3.17 5.62
N LEU A 67 6.87 -4.14 6.46
CA LEU A 67 6.08 -3.92 7.67
C LEU A 67 6.82 -3.06 8.69
N SER A 68 8.15 -3.05 8.68
CA SER A 68 8.96 -2.16 9.53
C SER A 68 8.68 -0.70 9.20
N THR A 69 8.61 -0.34 7.92
CA THR A 69 8.26 1.02 7.48
C THR A 69 6.80 1.32 7.79
N VAL A 70 5.89 0.37 7.56
CA VAL A 70 4.46 0.52 7.89
C VAL A 70 4.28 0.80 9.39
N ALA A 71 4.92 0.01 10.26
CA ALA A 71 4.81 0.10 11.71
C ALA A 71 5.20 1.50 12.25
N GLN A 72 6.17 2.16 11.60
CA GLN A 72 6.54 3.54 11.95
C GLN A 72 5.40 4.52 11.64
N VAL A 73 4.75 4.39 10.48
CA VAL A 73 3.68 5.30 10.03
C VAL A 73 2.37 5.09 10.77
N VAL A 74 2.05 3.84 11.14
CA VAL A 74 0.81 3.53 11.87
C VAL A 74 1.01 3.50 13.39
N LYS A 75 2.15 3.98 13.90
CA LYS A 75 2.44 3.99 15.33
C LYS A 75 1.33 4.72 16.10
N GLY A 76 0.73 4.02 17.06
CA GLY A 76 -0.40 4.53 17.83
C GLY A 76 -1.78 4.32 17.19
N GLN A 77 -1.85 3.97 15.91
CA GLN A 77 -3.09 3.63 15.20
C GLN A 77 -3.25 2.13 14.98
N GLY A 78 -2.14 1.41 14.77
CA GLY A 78 -2.10 -0.03 14.61
C GLY A 78 -0.84 -0.63 15.24
N THR A 79 -0.89 -1.93 15.52
CA THR A 79 0.24 -2.71 16.02
C THR A 79 0.55 -3.83 15.05
N ILE A 80 1.83 -4.11 14.81
CA ILE A 80 2.27 -5.20 13.94
C ILE A 80 3.15 -6.13 14.76
N CYS A 81 2.88 -7.43 14.69
CA CYS A 81 3.74 -8.45 15.29
C CYS A 81 3.96 -9.61 14.31
N TRP A 82 4.91 -10.47 14.64
CA TRP A 82 5.32 -11.58 13.79
C TRP A 82 5.42 -12.88 14.58
N VAL A 83 4.98 -13.98 13.97
CA VAL A 83 5.06 -15.34 14.50
C VAL A 83 5.71 -16.23 13.43
N ASP A 84 6.87 -16.80 13.76
CA ASP A 84 7.54 -17.79 12.91
C ASP A 84 6.95 -19.18 13.17
N CYS A 85 6.09 -19.73 12.33
CA CYS A 85 5.48 -21.04 12.53
C CYS A 85 6.40 -22.24 12.28
N GLY A 86 7.59 -22.03 11.72
CA GLY A 86 8.63 -23.06 11.59
C GLY A 86 9.31 -23.38 12.92
N ASP A 87 9.39 -22.37 13.77
CA ASP A 87 9.98 -22.46 15.10
C ASP A 87 9.20 -23.43 16.02
N ALA A 88 9.93 -24.15 16.88
CA ALA A 88 9.34 -25.20 17.71
C ALA A 88 8.42 -24.62 18.78
N GLU A 89 8.76 -23.45 19.32
CA GLU A 89 8.04 -22.79 20.41
C GLU A 89 6.66 -22.25 19.97
N SER A 90 6.62 -21.68 18.78
CA SER A 90 5.44 -21.02 18.17
C SER A 90 4.50 -22.00 17.45
N ARG A 91 4.91 -23.24 17.17
CA ARG A 91 4.10 -24.19 16.40
C ARG A 91 2.72 -24.43 17.01
N LYS A 92 2.64 -24.46 18.35
CA LYS A 92 1.38 -24.58 19.09
C LYS A 92 0.50 -23.33 18.92
N LEU A 93 1.12 -22.14 18.88
CA LEU A 93 0.44 -20.88 18.62
C LEU A 93 -0.18 -20.89 17.22
N CYS A 94 0.59 -21.19 16.18
CA CYS A 94 0.07 -21.20 14.80
C CYS A 94 -1.09 -22.18 14.60
N LYS A 95 -1.00 -23.39 15.18
CA LYS A 95 -2.11 -24.36 15.17
C LYS A 95 -3.37 -23.80 15.83
N LYS A 96 -3.23 -23.13 16.98
CA LYS A 96 -4.36 -22.54 17.72
C LYS A 96 -5.02 -21.40 16.95
N MET A 97 -4.23 -20.61 16.22
CA MET A 97 -4.72 -19.52 15.39
C MET A 97 -5.22 -19.99 14.02
N LYS A 98 -5.21 -21.31 13.74
CA LYS A 98 -5.66 -21.93 12.49
C LYS A 98 -4.95 -21.40 11.25
N VAL A 99 -3.67 -21.06 11.39
CA VAL A 99 -2.83 -20.60 10.28
C VAL A 99 -2.53 -21.79 9.36
N ASP A 100 -2.80 -21.64 8.07
CA ASP A 100 -2.52 -22.68 7.08
C ASP A 100 -1.43 -22.23 6.10
N LEU A 101 -0.22 -22.71 6.38
CA LEU A 101 0.96 -22.57 5.52
C LEU A 101 1.31 -23.90 4.83
N SER A 102 0.39 -24.87 4.76
CA SER A 102 0.66 -26.14 4.08
C SER A 102 0.94 -26.03 2.57
N PRO A 103 0.32 -25.10 1.80
CA PRO A 103 0.63 -24.97 0.37
C PRO A 103 2.10 -24.59 0.16
N LYS A 104 2.78 -25.25 -0.78
CA LYS A 104 4.23 -25.05 -1.01
C LYS A 104 4.56 -23.59 -1.32
N ASP A 105 3.76 -22.94 -2.15
CA ASP A 105 3.98 -21.56 -2.60
C ASP A 105 3.58 -20.51 -1.55
N LYS A 106 2.78 -20.88 -0.55
CA LYS A 106 2.37 -19.98 0.54
C LYS A 106 3.46 -19.96 1.61
N LYS A 107 4.30 -18.92 1.59
CA LYS A 107 5.43 -18.74 2.53
C LYS A 107 5.04 -17.98 3.81
N VAL A 108 4.04 -17.12 3.69
CA VAL A 108 3.53 -16.27 4.77
C VAL A 108 2.03 -16.13 4.68
N GLU A 109 1.44 -15.64 5.77
CA GLU A 109 0.04 -15.30 5.89
C GLU A 109 -0.11 -14.09 6.82
N LEU A 110 -1.03 -13.19 6.52
CA LEU A 110 -1.27 -11.96 7.29
C LEU A 110 -2.69 -12.00 7.83
N PHE A 111 -2.84 -12.04 9.15
CA PHE A 111 -4.14 -11.95 9.79
C PHE A 111 -4.30 -10.63 10.50
N HIS A 112 -5.48 -10.05 10.38
CA HIS A 112 -5.88 -8.86 11.09
C HIS A 112 -6.86 -9.20 12.21
N TYR A 113 -6.61 -8.59 13.36
CA TYR A 113 -7.45 -8.67 14.54
C TYR A 113 -7.92 -7.28 14.92
N GLN A 114 -9.21 -7.17 15.24
CA GLN A 114 -9.85 -5.96 15.69
C GLN A 114 -10.56 -6.22 17.02
N ASP A 115 -10.35 -5.34 18.00
CA ASP A 115 -10.98 -5.41 19.32
C ASP A 115 -10.83 -6.78 20.02
N GLY A 116 -9.65 -7.39 19.85
CA GLY A 116 -9.29 -8.68 20.44
C GLY A 116 -9.87 -9.92 19.74
N ALA A 117 -10.63 -9.74 18.66
CA ALA A 117 -11.20 -10.81 17.85
C ALA A 117 -10.53 -10.87 16.47
N PHE A 118 -10.58 -12.04 15.83
CA PHE A 118 -10.19 -12.18 14.43
C PHE A 118 -11.15 -11.34 13.58
N HIS A 119 -10.60 -10.47 12.73
CA HIS A 119 -11.37 -9.63 11.84
C HIS A 119 -11.33 -10.20 10.42
N THR A 120 -10.14 -10.37 9.84
CA THR A 120 -10.01 -10.85 8.47
C THR A 120 -8.60 -11.36 8.16
N GLU A 121 -8.48 -12.22 7.15
CA GLU A 121 -7.21 -12.46 6.48
C GLU A 121 -6.93 -11.26 5.57
N TYR A 122 -5.71 -10.73 5.61
CA TYR A 122 -5.36 -9.60 4.76
C TYR A 122 -5.40 -10.02 3.29
N ASN A 123 -6.39 -9.48 2.56
CA ASN A 123 -6.77 -9.90 1.22
C ASN A 123 -6.59 -8.78 0.17
N ARG A 124 -5.71 -7.81 0.46
CA ARG A 124 -5.39 -6.69 -0.43
C ARG A 124 -3.96 -6.82 -0.96
N ALA A 125 -3.57 -5.89 -1.83
CA ALA A 125 -2.21 -5.86 -2.36
C ALA A 125 -1.19 -5.68 -1.23
N VAL A 126 -0.18 -6.56 -1.13
CA VAL A 126 0.86 -6.47 -0.08
C VAL A 126 1.86 -5.35 -0.42
N THR A 127 1.41 -4.11 -0.29
CA THR A 127 2.17 -2.89 -0.56
C THR A 127 2.16 -1.97 0.65
N PHE A 128 3.11 -1.04 0.70
CA PHE A 128 3.19 -0.06 1.78
C PHE A 128 1.90 0.75 1.92
N LYS A 129 1.39 1.28 0.80
CA LYS A 129 0.17 2.10 0.76
C LYS A 129 -1.05 1.31 1.23
N SER A 130 -1.24 0.08 0.71
CA SER A 130 -2.40 -0.73 1.02
C SER A 130 -2.47 -1.12 2.49
N ILE A 131 -1.34 -1.55 3.07
CA ILE A 131 -1.29 -1.96 4.48
C ILE A 131 -1.47 -0.74 5.40
N VAL A 132 -0.84 0.40 5.08
CA VAL A 132 -1.05 1.65 5.85
C VAL A 132 -2.51 2.08 5.80
N ALA A 133 -3.13 2.08 4.61
CA ALA A 133 -4.53 2.46 4.46
C ALA A 133 -5.45 1.51 5.23
N PHE A 134 -5.23 0.20 5.11
CA PHE A 134 -5.97 -0.82 5.85
C PHE A 134 -5.83 -0.65 7.37
N LEU A 135 -4.62 -0.41 7.90
CA LEU A 135 -4.44 -0.24 9.33
C LEU A 135 -4.97 1.10 9.86
N LYS A 136 -5.17 2.11 9.00
CA LYS A 136 -5.86 3.35 9.39
C LYS A 136 -7.38 3.22 9.36
N ASP A 137 -7.92 2.42 8.44
CA ASP A 137 -9.35 2.17 8.27
C ASP A 137 -9.61 0.70 7.87
N PRO A 138 -9.61 -0.26 8.81
CA PRO A 138 -9.73 -1.69 8.49
C PRO A 138 -11.05 -2.06 7.81
N LYS A 139 -12.09 -1.24 7.98
CA LYS A 139 -13.42 -1.41 7.39
C LYS A 139 -13.59 -0.64 6.07
N GLY A 140 -12.61 0.20 5.72
CA GLY A 140 -12.62 0.94 4.46
C GLY A 140 -12.43 0.00 3.27
N PRO A 141 -12.85 0.39 2.05
CA PRO A 141 -12.54 -0.38 0.85
C PRO A 141 -11.02 -0.44 0.59
N PRO A 142 -10.55 -1.31 -0.31
CA PRO A 142 -9.21 -1.22 -0.89
C PRO A 142 -8.94 0.18 -1.47
N LEU A 143 -7.66 0.46 -1.74
CA LEU A 143 -7.30 1.70 -2.43
C LEU A 143 -7.94 1.73 -3.82
N TRP A 144 -8.25 2.92 -4.32
CA TRP A 144 -8.93 3.06 -5.60
C TRP A 144 -8.11 2.45 -6.74
N GLU A 145 -6.79 2.61 -6.72
CA GLU A 145 -5.86 2.00 -7.68
C GLU A 145 -5.80 0.47 -7.61
N GLU A 146 -6.33 -0.15 -6.56
CA GLU A 146 -6.41 -1.62 -6.41
C GLU A 146 -7.77 -2.18 -6.88
N ASP A 147 -8.74 -1.31 -7.17
CA ASP A 147 -10.07 -1.71 -7.62
C ASP A 147 -10.03 -2.15 -9.09
N PRO A 148 -10.38 -3.42 -9.42
CA PRO A 148 -10.44 -3.87 -10.81
C PRO A 148 -11.40 -3.06 -11.69
N GLY A 149 -12.43 -2.43 -11.09
CA GLY A 149 -13.36 -1.53 -11.76
C GLY A 149 -12.72 -0.21 -12.20
N ALA A 150 -11.58 0.17 -11.60
CA ALA A 150 -10.87 1.41 -11.89
C ALA A 150 -9.87 1.31 -13.04
N LYS A 151 -9.87 0.22 -13.82
CA LYS A 151 -8.91 -0.03 -14.92
C LYS A 151 -8.78 1.08 -15.96
N ASP A 152 -9.85 1.86 -16.18
CA ASP A 152 -9.89 2.96 -17.15
C ASP A 152 -9.69 4.34 -16.50
N VAL A 153 -9.49 4.39 -15.17
CA VAL A 153 -9.10 5.59 -14.43
C VAL A 153 -7.57 5.66 -14.39
N VAL A 154 -7.02 6.83 -14.71
CA VAL A 154 -5.58 7.08 -14.58
C VAL A 154 -5.25 7.40 -13.11
N HIS A 155 -4.50 6.52 -12.46
CA HIS A 155 -4.04 6.75 -11.08
C HIS A 155 -2.71 7.51 -11.07
N LEU A 156 -2.68 8.61 -10.32
CA LEU A 156 -1.52 9.50 -10.20
C LEU A 156 -0.97 9.45 -8.78
N ASP A 157 0.29 9.07 -8.68
CA ASP A 157 0.99 8.85 -7.41
C ASP A 157 1.92 9.97 -7.00
N SER A 158 2.25 10.88 -7.93
CA SER A 158 3.19 11.96 -7.70
C SER A 158 2.82 13.21 -8.48
N GLU A 159 3.28 14.36 -8.01
CA GLU A 159 3.17 15.62 -8.76
C GLU A 159 3.81 15.48 -10.14
N LYS A 160 4.95 14.80 -10.25
CA LYS A 160 5.64 14.58 -11.52
C LYS A 160 4.75 13.85 -12.54
N ASP A 161 4.04 12.81 -12.11
CA ASP A 161 3.14 12.05 -12.99
C ASP A 161 1.95 12.91 -13.42
N PHE A 162 1.38 13.68 -12.48
CA PHE A 162 0.31 14.64 -12.75
C PHE A 162 0.74 15.69 -13.79
N ARG A 163 1.87 16.38 -13.57
CA ARG A 163 2.40 17.37 -14.51
C ARG A 163 2.70 16.76 -15.88
N ARG A 164 3.20 15.52 -15.91
CA ARG A 164 3.48 14.80 -17.16
C ARG A 164 2.19 14.45 -17.91
N LEU A 165 1.12 14.07 -17.21
CA LEU A 165 -0.19 13.85 -17.80
C LEU A 165 -0.70 15.15 -18.44
N LEU A 166 -0.74 16.24 -17.68
CA LEU A 166 -1.19 17.55 -18.18
C LEU A 166 -0.43 17.99 -19.43
N LYS A 167 0.89 17.81 -19.46
CA LYS A 167 1.72 18.21 -20.61
C LYS A 167 1.42 17.42 -21.89
N LYS A 168 0.94 16.18 -21.77
CA LYS A 168 0.75 15.26 -22.91
C LYS A 168 -0.69 15.15 -23.36
N GLU A 169 -1.64 15.43 -22.47
CA GLU A 169 -3.04 15.15 -22.74
C GLU A 169 -3.68 16.29 -23.54
N GLU A 170 -4.10 15.95 -24.75
CA GLU A 170 -4.81 16.86 -25.65
C GLU A 170 -6.33 16.75 -25.48
N LYS A 171 -6.81 15.64 -24.90
CA LYS A 171 -8.23 15.40 -24.66
C LYS A 171 -8.71 16.13 -23.41
N PRO A 172 -10.04 16.30 -23.26
CA PRO A 172 -10.64 16.68 -21.98
C PRO A 172 -10.17 15.76 -20.86
N LEU A 173 -9.73 16.35 -19.76
CA LEU A 173 -9.27 15.63 -18.58
C LEU A 173 -10.08 16.09 -17.36
N LEU A 174 -10.66 15.13 -16.66
CA LEU A 174 -11.30 15.34 -15.37
C LEU A 174 -10.47 14.62 -14.30
N ILE A 175 -9.92 15.35 -13.34
CA ILE A 175 -9.14 14.77 -12.24
C ILE A 175 -9.86 14.93 -10.92
N MET A 176 -9.98 13.85 -10.16
CA MET A 176 -10.47 13.85 -8.79
C MET A 176 -9.29 13.88 -7.83
N PHE A 177 -9.13 15.00 -7.12
CA PHE A 177 -8.29 15.09 -5.94
C PHE A 177 -9.05 14.53 -4.73
N TYR A 178 -8.54 13.45 -4.13
CA TYR A 178 -9.24 12.71 -3.07
C TYR A 178 -8.36 12.43 -1.84
N ALA A 179 -9.01 11.91 -0.81
CA ALA A 179 -8.38 11.32 0.37
C ALA A 179 -8.97 9.93 0.65
N PRO A 180 -8.19 8.96 1.15
CA PRO A 180 -8.64 7.56 1.29
C PRO A 180 -9.75 7.37 2.34
N TRP A 181 -9.86 8.27 3.31
CA TRP A 181 -10.89 8.24 4.37
C TRP A 181 -12.17 9.00 4.01
N CYS A 182 -12.18 9.73 2.89
CA CYS A 182 -13.28 10.60 2.48
C CYS A 182 -14.52 9.78 2.07
N SER A 183 -15.60 9.87 2.85
CA SER A 183 -16.85 9.14 2.60
C SER A 183 -17.51 9.54 1.26
N MET A 184 -17.50 10.83 0.91
CA MET A 184 -18.06 11.30 -0.36
C MET A 184 -17.26 10.78 -1.56
N CYS A 185 -15.93 10.79 -1.47
CA CYS A 185 -15.03 10.25 -2.48
C CYS A 185 -15.33 8.76 -2.74
N LYS A 186 -15.45 7.97 -1.67
CA LYS A 186 -15.81 6.55 -1.73
C LYS A 186 -17.16 6.32 -2.44
N ARG A 187 -18.16 7.19 -2.25
CA ARG A 187 -19.46 7.10 -2.95
C ARG A 187 -19.37 7.45 -4.43
N MET A 188 -18.51 8.41 -4.79
CA MET A 188 -18.40 8.89 -6.16
C MET A 188 -17.49 8.01 -7.04
N MET A 189 -16.50 7.33 -6.45
CA MET A 189 -15.55 6.48 -7.17
C MET A 189 -16.22 5.48 -8.14
N PRO A 190 -17.26 4.70 -7.76
CA PRO A 190 -17.91 3.78 -8.70
C PRO A 190 -18.52 4.48 -9.93
N HIS A 191 -19.12 5.65 -9.74
CA HIS A 191 -19.67 6.45 -10.85
C HIS A 191 -18.57 7.03 -11.73
N PHE A 192 -17.49 7.52 -11.12
CA PHE A 192 -16.33 8.04 -11.83
C PHE A 192 -15.62 6.96 -12.66
N GLN A 193 -15.47 5.75 -12.11
CA GLN A 193 -14.92 4.58 -12.82
C GLN A 193 -15.77 4.19 -14.03
N LYS A 194 -17.11 4.11 -13.84
CA LYS A 194 -18.04 3.79 -14.92
C LYS A 194 -18.03 4.87 -16.01
N ALA A 195 -17.98 6.15 -15.62
CA ALA A 195 -17.83 7.25 -16.57
C ALA A 195 -16.51 7.17 -17.34
N ALA A 196 -15.39 6.85 -16.66
CA ALA A 196 -14.08 6.69 -17.31
C ALA A 196 -14.12 5.59 -18.37
N THR A 197 -14.80 4.49 -18.07
CA THR A 197 -15.04 3.39 -19.02
C THR A 197 -15.86 3.85 -20.23
N GLN A 198 -16.96 4.59 -20.01
CA GLN A 198 -17.83 5.08 -21.09
C GLN A 198 -17.16 6.14 -21.97
N LEU A 199 -16.28 6.95 -21.39
CA LEU A 199 -15.57 8.04 -22.06
C LEU A 199 -14.22 7.61 -22.64
N ARG A 200 -13.88 6.33 -22.53
CA ARG A 200 -12.60 5.80 -23.03
C ARG A 200 -12.38 6.23 -24.48
N GLY A 201 -11.20 6.81 -24.72
CA GLY A 201 -10.83 7.33 -26.04
C GLY A 201 -11.29 8.76 -26.32
N HIS A 202 -12.26 9.30 -25.58
CA HIS A 202 -12.83 10.64 -25.78
C HIS A 202 -12.37 11.64 -24.71
N ALA A 203 -12.33 11.21 -23.45
CA ALA A 203 -11.82 11.98 -22.33
C ALA A 203 -10.96 11.09 -21.41
N VAL A 204 -10.13 11.72 -20.58
CA VAL A 204 -9.38 11.05 -19.53
C VAL A 204 -9.99 11.39 -18.19
N LEU A 205 -10.22 10.36 -17.38
CA LEU A 205 -10.60 10.50 -15.97
C LEU A 205 -9.44 10.02 -15.12
N ALA A 206 -8.99 10.86 -14.19
CA ALA A 206 -7.84 10.60 -13.34
C ALA A 206 -8.17 10.74 -11.86
N GLY A 207 -7.45 10.02 -11.01
CA GLY A 207 -7.53 10.11 -9.56
C GLY A 207 -6.16 10.38 -8.95
N MET A 208 -6.09 11.33 -8.00
CA MET A 208 -4.87 11.62 -7.25
C MET A 208 -5.17 11.79 -5.76
N ASN A 209 -4.52 10.97 -4.92
CA ASN A 209 -4.60 11.12 -3.47
C ASN A 209 -3.67 12.26 -3.02
N VAL A 210 -4.25 13.40 -2.62
CA VAL A 210 -3.48 14.60 -2.21
C VAL A 210 -3.64 14.94 -0.74
N TYR A 211 -4.07 13.96 0.09
CA TYR A 211 -4.24 14.16 1.53
C TYR A 211 -2.93 14.56 2.24
N SER A 212 -1.81 13.98 1.81
CA SER A 212 -0.48 14.19 2.41
C SER A 212 0.00 15.64 2.26
N SER A 213 0.80 16.11 3.22
CA SER A 213 1.40 17.46 3.19
C SER A 213 2.45 17.62 2.09
N GLU A 214 2.91 16.53 1.48
CA GLU A 214 3.79 16.62 0.29
C GLU A 214 3.09 17.25 -0.92
N PHE A 215 1.75 17.31 -0.92
CA PHE A 215 0.94 17.85 -2.01
C PHE A 215 0.35 19.23 -1.69
N GLU A 216 0.88 19.98 -0.71
CA GLU A 216 0.37 21.34 -0.42
C GLU A 216 0.40 22.25 -1.65
N ASN A 217 1.45 22.21 -2.47
CA ASN A 217 1.54 23.03 -3.69
C ASN A 217 0.38 22.73 -4.66
N ILE A 218 0.03 21.46 -4.87
CA ILE A 218 -1.11 21.07 -5.71
C ILE A 218 -2.42 21.54 -5.07
N LYS A 219 -2.57 21.35 -3.75
CA LYS A 219 -3.79 21.76 -3.05
C LYS A 219 -4.00 23.28 -3.12
N GLU A 220 -2.94 24.06 -3.01
CA GLU A 220 -2.99 25.52 -3.17
C GLU A 220 -3.30 25.92 -4.61
N GLU A 221 -2.56 25.39 -5.59
CA GLU A 221 -2.71 25.74 -7.00
C GLU A 221 -4.14 25.48 -7.53
N TYR A 222 -4.74 24.34 -7.17
CA TYR A 222 -6.08 23.98 -7.63
C TYR A 222 -7.17 24.27 -6.60
N SER A 223 -6.86 25.02 -5.54
CA SER A 223 -7.81 25.40 -4.49
C SER A 223 -8.57 24.20 -3.89
N VAL A 224 -7.84 23.12 -3.59
CA VAL A 224 -8.38 21.93 -2.92
C VAL A 224 -8.59 22.27 -1.44
N ARG A 225 -9.80 22.70 -1.10
CA ARG A 225 -10.21 23.04 0.28
C ARG A 225 -10.93 21.90 1.00
N GLY A 226 -11.29 20.84 0.28
CA GLY A 226 -12.02 19.68 0.79
C GLY A 226 -11.92 18.50 -0.17
N PHE A 227 -12.53 17.38 0.18
CA PHE A 227 -12.51 16.17 -0.66
C PHE A 227 -13.93 15.65 -0.93
N PRO A 228 -14.22 15.21 -2.17
CA PRO A 228 -13.36 15.35 -3.35
C PRO A 228 -13.33 16.81 -3.83
N THR A 229 -12.25 17.19 -4.50
CA THR A 229 -12.23 18.36 -5.39
C THR A 229 -11.97 17.83 -6.79
N ILE A 230 -12.82 18.20 -7.75
CA ILE A 230 -12.73 17.68 -9.12
C ILE A 230 -12.41 18.84 -10.03
N CYS A 231 -11.33 18.71 -10.79
CA CYS A 231 -10.83 19.77 -11.64
C CYS A 231 -10.89 19.34 -13.11
N TYR A 232 -11.35 20.26 -13.95
CA TYR A 232 -11.46 20.07 -15.39
C TYR A 232 -10.31 20.78 -16.12
N PHE A 233 -9.73 20.06 -17.08
CA PHE A 233 -8.59 20.50 -17.86
C PHE A 233 -8.85 20.26 -19.35
N GLU A 234 -8.34 21.17 -20.17
CA GLU A 234 -8.27 21.02 -21.63
C GLU A 234 -6.86 21.38 -22.10
N LYS A 235 -6.25 20.52 -22.92
CA LYS A 235 -4.88 20.73 -23.44
C LYS A 235 -3.88 21.09 -22.33
N GLY A 236 -3.98 20.38 -21.21
CA GLY A 236 -3.15 20.59 -20.02
C GLY A 236 -3.45 21.85 -19.19
N ARG A 237 -4.44 22.67 -19.57
CA ARG A 237 -4.80 23.91 -18.86
C ARG A 237 -6.00 23.69 -17.96
N PHE A 238 -5.86 24.06 -16.70
CA PHE A 238 -6.98 24.12 -15.76
C PHE A 238 -7.99 25.17 -16.22
N LEU A 239 -9.27 24.80 -16.23
CA LEU A 239 -10.35 25.71 -16.57
C LEU A 239 -11.23 26.01 -15.36
N PHE A 240 -11.84 24.98 -14.75
CA PHE A 240 -12.75 25.15 -13.61
C PHE A 240 -12.90 23.87 -12.80
N GLN A 241 -13.49 24.00 -11.61
CA GLN A 241 -13.88 22.86 -10.79
C GLN A 241 -15.25 22.31 -11.22
N TYR A 242 -15.43 21.00 -11.07
CA TYR A 242 -16.68 20.29 -11.26
C TYR A 242 -17.31 20.02 -9.89
N ASP A 243 -18.42 20.69 -9.61
CA ASP A 243 -18.98 20.74 -8.26
C ASP A 243 -20.17 19.80 -8.03
N ASN A 244 -20.57 19.01 -9.04
CA ASN A 244 -21.68 18.05 -8.89
C ASN A 244 -21.19 16.72 -8.28
N TYR A 245 -20.96 16.73 -6.97
CA TYR A 245 -20.49 15.56 -6.22
C TYR A 245 -21.53 14.45 -6.06
N GLY A 246 -22.79 14.72 -6.42
CA GLY A 246 -23.88 13.74 -6.45
C GLY A 246 -24.04 13.04 -7.79
N SER A 247 -23.20 13.36 -8.77
CA SER A 247 -23.34 12.85 -10.12
C SER A 247 -23.19 11.35 -10.25
N THR A 248 -24.11 10.78 -11.01
CA THR A 248 -24.01 9.45 -11.58
C THR A 248 -22.96 9.42 -12.69
N ALA A 249 -22.69 8.23 -13.23
CA ALA A 249 -21.76 8.12 -14.36
C ALA A 249 -22.32 8.86 -15.57
N GLU A 250 -23.61 8.73 -15.82
CA GLU A 250 -24.35 9.34 -16.92
C GLU A 250 -24.27 10.88 -16.84
N ASP A 251 -24.43 11.46 -15.64
CA ASP A 251 -24.29 12.91 -15.44
C ASP A 251 -22.88 13.42 -15.81
N ILE A 252 -21.83 12.68 -15.42
CA ILE A 252 -20.44 13.02 -15.75
C ILE A 252 -20.23 12.96 -17.27
N VAL A 253 -20.74 11.92 -17.93
CA VAL A 253 -20.62 11.73 -19.39
C VAL A 253 -21.36 12.82 -20.15
N GLU A 254 -22.61 13.11 -19.79
CA GLU A 254 -23.41 14.16 -20.44
C GLU A 254 -22.79 15.53 -20.24
N TRP A 255 -22.31 15.83 -19.03
CA TRP A 255 -21.61 17.07 -18.75
C TRP A 255 -20.35 17.20 -19.60
N LEU A 256 -19.50 16.16 -19.69
CA LEU A 256 -18.27 16.19 -20.50
C LEU A 256 -18.57 16.40 -21.99
N LYS A 257 -19.60 15.74 -22.53
CA LYS A 257 -20.04 15.94 -23.92
C LYS A 257 -20.53 17.36 -24.21
N LYS A 258 -21.09 18.04 -23.20
CA LYS A 258 -21.58 19.41 -23.33
C LYS A 258 -20.45 20.44 -23.25
N VAL A 259 -19.49 20.26 -22.36
CA VAL A 259 -18.36 21.20 -22.20
C VAL A 259 -17.32 21.04 -23.29
N TRP A 260 -17.17 19.82 -23.82
CA TRP A 260 -16.33 19.54 -24.98
C TRP A 260 -17.17 18.85 -26.05
N PRO A 261 -17.75 19.61 -27.00
CA PRO A 261 -18.45 19.00 -28.13
C PRO A 261 -17.45 18.18 -28.93
N LEU A 262 -17.61 16.86 -28.84
CA LEU A 262 -16.81 15.83 -29.51
C LEU A 262 -16.83 15.99 -31.04
#